data_AF-A0A4R1JZM8-F1
#
_entry.id   AF-A0A4R1JZM8-F1
#
_cell.length_a   1.000
_cell.length_b   1.000
_cell.length_c   1.000
_cell.angle_alpha   90.00
_cell.angle_beta   90.00
_cell.angle_gamma   90.00
#
_symmetry.space_group_name_H-M   'P 1'
#
loop_
_entity.id
_entity.type
_entity.pdbx_description
1 polymer ?
#
loop_
_entity_poly.entity_id
_entity_poly.type
_entity_poly.pdbx_seq_one_letter_code
_entity_poly.pdbx_strand_id
1 'polypeptide(L)'
;MFEFLRSYIVYLALLSGIIGLFSLNKLPGKKAKFLVVLIWFSVLIEIVGYYFTQWTGLLNYYVYNFYMFVSFSAYILLIRSVLLNRSYRFAGYLFLILFIASFFLNIWYFKENVNHSFIYSFATGVLVVMLLSCLYLVEIFNSDKILNFKKSVFFWYILGILVFHVPFLPFMLAINWFLIRQDESIFSLVLFILNFLAHSCFIIGFIWSEKKYNY
;
A
#
# COMPACT_ATOMS: atom_id res chain seq x y z
N MET A 1 10.94 -8.86 -22.84
CA MET A 1 12.29 -8.99 -22.21
C MET A 1 12.26 -8.85 -20.70
N PHE A 2 11.35 -8.06 -20.09
CA PHE A 2 11.34 -7.79 -18.64
C PHE A 2 10.17 -8.44 -17.88
N GLU A 3 9.37 -9.29 -18.53
CA GLU A 3 8.21 -9.99 -17.91
C GLU A 3 8.59 -10.80 -16.66
N PHE A 4 9.81 -11.34 -16.62
CA PHE A 4 10.28 -12.12 -15.47
C PHE A 4 10.37 -11.30 -14.17
N LEU A 5 10.57 -9.97 -14.25
CA LEU A 5 10.74 -9.09 -13.07
C LEU A 5 9.54 -9.15 -12.12
N ARG A 6 8.33 -9.38 -12.64
CA ARG A 6 7.12 -9.52 -11.81
C ARG A 6 7.24 -10.67 -10.81
N SER A 7 7.87 -11.78 -11.20
CA SER A 7 8.08 -12.92 -10.30
C SER A 7 9.01 -12.58 -9.12
N TYR A 8 9.91 -11.60 -9.31
CA TYR A 8 10.86 -11.18 -8.28
C TYR A 8 10.27 -10.30 -7.19
N ILE A 9 9.07 -9.74 -7.39
CA ILE A 9 8.38 -8.89 -6.41
C ILE A 9 8.13 -9.65 -5.10
N VAL A 10 7.79 -10.93 -5.19
CA VAL A 10 7.56 -11.80 -4.01
C VAL A 10 8.82 -11.87 -3.15
N TYR A 11 10.00 -11.95 -3.75
CA TYR A 11 11.26 -12.02 -3.00
C TYR A 11 11.59 -10.69 -2.29
N LEU A 12 11.26 -9.54 -2.89
CA LEU A 12 11.39 -8.24 -2.23
C LEU A 12 10.47 -8.15 -1.00
N ALA A 13 9.23 -8.59 -1.15
CA ALA A 13 8.26 -8.62 -0.06
C ALA A 13 8.70 -9.58 1.06
N LEU A 14 9.14 -10.80 0.72
CA LEU A 14 9.70 -11.76 1.66
C LEU A 14 10.90 -11.20 2.42
N LEU A 15 11.86 -10.58 1.71
CA LEU A 15 13.05 -10.00 2.33
C LEU A 15 12.65 -8.92 3.36
N SER A 16 11.77 -8.00 2.98
CA SER A 16 11.29 -6.96 3.90
C SER A 16 10.47 -7.55 5.06
N GLY A 17 9.68 -8.60 4.83
CA GLY A 17 8.88 -9.29 5.84
C GLY A 17 9.73 -10.05 6.84
N ILE A 18 10.80 -10.71 6.40
CA ILE A 18 11.78 -11.41 7.25
C ILE A 18 12.53 -10.40 8.14
N ILE A 19 13.01 -9.29 7.57
CA ILE A 19 13.62 -8.20 8.35
C ILE A 19 12.61 -7.59 9.34
N GLY A 20 11.34 -7.46 8.94
CA GLY A 20 10.23 -7.08 9.80
C GLY A 20 10.04 -8.03 10.99
N LEU A 21 10.10 -9.34 10.76
CA LEU A 21 10.01 -10.36 11.83
C LEU A 21 11.17 -10.24 12.82
N PHE A 22 12.41 -10.13 12.34
CA PHE A 22 13.58 -9.96 13.22
C PHE A 22 13.54 -8.65 14.02
N SER A 23 12.93 -7.61 13.47
CA SER A 23 12.79 -6.31 14.14
C SER A 23 11.56 -6.21 15.06
N LEU A 24 10.72 -7.25 15.19
CA LEU A 24 9.50 -7.24 16.02
C LEU A 24 9.73 -6.81 17.48
N ASN A 25 10.90 -7.14 18.04
CA ASN A 25 11.26 -6.78 19.41
C ASN A 25 11.53 -5.28 19.57
N LYS A 26 11.95 -4.60 18.49
CA LYS A 26 12.21 -3.16 18.43
C LYS A 26 10.93 -2.35 18.17
N LEU A 27 9.96 -2.95 17.48
CA LEU A 27 8.70 -2.32 17.11
C LEU A 27 7.77 -2.12 18.32
N PRO A 28 7.35 -0.88 18.64
CA PRO A 28 6.53 -0.64 19.81
C PRO A 28 5.04 -0.83 19.52
N GLY A 29 4.39 -1.50 20.47
CA GLY A 29 2.95 -1.67 20.48
C GLY A 29 2.40 -2.54 19.35
N LYS A 30 1.07 -2.66 19.33
CA LYS A 30 0.36 -3.49 18.34
C LYS A 30 0.35 -2.87 16.95
N LYS A 31 0.38 -1.53 16.86
CA LYS A 31 0.33 -0.77 15.60
C LYS A 31 1.56 -1.01 14.71
N ALA A 32 2.76 -0.98 15.29
CA ALA A 32 3.98 -1.21 14.51
C ALA A 32 4.12 -2.67 14.08
N LYS A 33 3.69 -3.63 14.92
CA LYS A 33 3.63 -5.06 14.54
C LYS A 33 2.64 -5.33 13.41
N PHE A 34 1.55 -4.56 13.34
CA PHE A 34 0.59 -4.65 12.25
C PHE A 34 1.20 -4.33 10.87
N LEU A 35 2.25 -3.51 10.81
CA LEU A 35 3.01 -3.25 9.57
C LEU A 35 3.61 -4.52 8.98
N VAL A 36 4.21 -5.35 9.83
CA VAL A 36 4.80 -6.63 9.43
C VAL A 36 3.73 -7.58 8.93
N VAL A 37 2.56 -7.59 9.59
CA VAL A 37 1.39 -8.38 9.14
C VAL A 37 0.93 -7.95 7.75
N LEU A 38 0.89 -6.66 7.45
CA LEU A 38 0.51 -6.16 6.12
C LEU A 38 1.50 -6.56 5.02
N ILE A 39 2.80 -6.58 5.32
CA ILE A 39 3.82 -7.07 4.37
C ILE A 39 3.66 -8.58 4.13
N TRP A 40 3.43 -9.37 5.18
CA TRP A 40 3.18 -10.80 4.99
C TRP A 40 1.85 -11.08 4.28
N PHE A 41 0.84 -10.24 4.49
CA PHE A 41 -0.39 -10.29 3.74
C PHE A 41 -0.16 -10.04 2.24
N SER A 42 0.72 -9.10 1.86
CA SER A 42 1.07 -8.90 0.45
C SER A 42 1.80 -10.10 -0.16
N VAL A 43 2.72 -10.74 0.59
CA VAL A 43 3.39 -11.99 0.17
C VAL A 43 2.36 -13.09 -0.12
N LEU A 44 1.41 -13.30 0.79
CA LEU A 44 0.36 -14.30 0.61
C LEU A 44 -0.49 -14.01 -0.63
N ILE A 45 -0.86 -12.75 -0.83
CA ILE A 45 -1.68 -12.34 -1.97
C ILE A 45 -0.94 -12.53 -3.30
N GLU A 46 0.37 -12.27 -3.37
CA GLU A 46 1.12 -12.50 -4.61
C GLU A 46 1.20 -13.99 -4.95
N ILE A 47 1.42 -14.85 -3.95
CA ILE A 47 1.41 -16.31 -4.15
C ILE A 47 0.02 -16.77 -4.60
N VAL A 48 -1.03 -16.35 -3.90
CA VAL A 48 -2.42 -16.69 -4.25
C VAL A 48 -2.75 -16.18 -5.65
N GLY A 49 -2.46 -14.92 -5.96
CA GLY A 49 -2.75 -14.29 -7.25
C GLY A 49 -2.03 -14.95 -8.43
N TYR A 50 -0.82 -15.47 -8.21
CA TYR A 50 -0.08 -16.24 -9.22
C TYR A 50 -0.75 -17.57 -9.55
N TYR A 51 -1.17 -18.34 -8.53
CA TYR A 51 -1.76 -19.66 -8.72
C TYR A 51 -3.29 -19.66 -8.90
N PHE A 52 -3.98 -18.55 -8.61
CA PHE A 52 -5.44 -18.47 -8.54
C PHE A 52 -6.14 -18.90 -9.85
N THR A 53 -5.63 -18.42 -10.98
CA THR A 53 -6.20 -18.74 -12.30
C THR A 53 -6.08 -20.22 -12.62
N GLN A 54 -4.97 -20.85 -12.21
CA GLN A 54 -4.76 -22.30 -12.41
C GLN A 54 -5.69 -23.13 -11.52
N TRP A 55 -5.95 -22.68 -10.28
CA TRP A 55 -6.78 -23.42 -9.32
C TRP A 55 -8.28 -23.30 -9.56
N THR A 56 -8.74 -22.14 -10.02
CA THR A 56 -10.18 -21.81 -10.05
C THR A 56 -10.73 -21.60 -11.46
N GLY A 57 -9.87 -21.39 -12.45
CA GLY A 57 -10.27 -20.97 -13.80
C GLY A 57 -10.77 -19.52 -13.88
N LEU A 58 -10.82 -18.79 -12.76
CA LEU A 58 -11.21 -17.38 -12.71
C LEU A 58 -9.99 -16.46 -12.87
N LEU A 59 -10.21 -15.25 -13.38
CA LEU A 59 -9.13 -14.26 -13.53
C LEU A 59 -8.61 -13.80 -12.15
N ASN A 60 -7.32 -13.51 -12.06
CA ASN A 60 -6.69 -13.04 -10.82
C ASN A 60 -7.17 -11.65 -10.34
N TYR A 61 -7.96 -10.92 -11.13
CA TYR A 61 -8.55 -9.63 -10.74
C TYR A 61 -9.34 -9.70 -9.44
N TYR A 62 -10.04 -10.80 -9.16
CA TYR A 62 -10.78 -10.98 -7.90
C TYR A 62 -9.86 -10.91 -6.68
N VAL A 63 -8.69 -11.57 -6.75
CA VAL A 63 -7.69 -11.59 -5.68
C VAL A 63 -7.12 -10.19 -5.47
N TYR A 64 -6.74 -9.51 -6.55
CA TYR A 64 -6.12 -8.19 -6.47
C TYR A 64 -7.13 -7.09 -6.10
N ASN A 65 -8.41 -7.19 -6.50
CA ASN A 65 -9.47 -6.29 -6.06
C ASN A 65 -9.78 -6.46 -4.56
N PHE A 66 -9.80 -7.71 -4.06
CA PHE A 66 -9.92 -7.98 -2.62
C PHE A 66 -8.72 -7.44 -1.85
N TYR A 67 -7.51 -7.68 -2.36
CA TYR A 67 -6.29 -7.14 -1.78
C TYR A 67 -6.29 -5.61 -1.70
N MET A 68 -6.73 -4.93 -2.78
CA MET A 68 -6.91 -3.49 -2.79
C MET A 68 -7.82 -3.06 -1.64
N PHE A 69 -9.02 -3.65 -1.53
CA PHE A 69 -9.98 -3.29 -0.50
C PHE A 69 -9.38 -3.41 0.91
N VAL A 70 -8.81 -4.58 1.23
CA VAL A 70 -8.23 -4.83 2.56
C VAL A 70 -7.05 -3.91 2.83
N SER A 71 -6.14 -3.76 1.87
CA SER A 71 -4.90 -2.98 2.05
C SER A 71 -5.17 -1.50 2.23
N PHE A 72 -6.00 -0.88 1.37
CA PHE A 72 -6.32 0.54 1.51
C PHE A 72 -7.10 0.82 2.79
N SER A 73 -8.07 -0.02 3.17
CA SER A 73 -8.73 0.11 4.48
C SER A 73 -7.73 0.03 5.63
N ALA A 74 -6.77 -0.89 5.57
CA ALA A 74 -5.73 -1.01 6.58
C ALA A 74 -4.80 0.21 6.61
N TYR A 75 -4.37 0.73 5.45
CA TYR A 75 -3.53 1.93 5.36
C TYR A 75 -4.23 3.17 5.94
N ILE A 76 -5.50 3.36 5.61
CA ILE A 76 -6.30 4.47 6.14
C ILE A 76 -6.41 4.39 7.67
N LEU A 77 -6.75 3.21 8.20
CA LEU A 77 -6.84 2.98 9.64
C LEU A 77 -5.50 3.17 10.34
N LEU A 78 -4.41 2.73 9.69
CA LEU A 78 -3.06 2.88 10.21
C LEU A 78 -2.66 4.34 10.32
N ILE A 79 -2.73 5.10 9.21
CA ILE A 79 -2.36 6.52 9.20
C ILE A 79 -3.22 7.28 10.20
N ARG A 80 -4.53 7.03 10.22
CA ARG A 80 -5.45 7.58 11.21
C ARG A 80 -4.99 7.34 12.64
N SER A 81 -4.50 6.14 12.94
CA SER A 81 -4.08 5.77 14.29
C SER A 81 -2.81 6.49 14.77
N VAL A 82 -2.02 7.04 13.85
CA VAL A 82 -0.77 7.75 14.13
C VAL A 82 -0.99 9.27 14.19
N LEU A 83 -2.03 9.79 13.54
CA LEU A 83 -2.40 11.21 13.64
C LEU A 83 -2.62 11.61 15.10
N LEU A 84 -2.25 12.83 15.48
CA LEU A 84 -2.37 13.37 16.83
C LEU A 84 -3.61 14.26 16.97
N ASN A 85 -3.90 15.08 15.95
CA ASN A 85 -5.02 16.01 15.94
C ASN A 85 -6.35 15.26 15.82
N ARG A 86 -7.29 15.59 16.72
CA ARG A 86 -8.63 15.00 16.75
C ARG A 86 -9.40 15.25 15.45
N SER A 87 -9.25 16.42 14.84
CA SER A 87 -9.91 16.75 13.56
C SER A 87 -9.40 15.89 12.42
N TYR A 88 -8.09 15.65 12.33
CA TYR A 88 -7.51 14.79 11.30
C TYR A 88 -7.85 13.32 11.53
N ARG A 89 -7.95 12.88 12.78
CA ARG A 89 -8.46 11.53 13.12
C ARG A 89 -9.92 11.34 12.69
N PHE A 90 -10.75 12.38 12.81
CA PHE A 90 -12.13 12.36 12.35
C PHE A 90 -12.20 12.31 10.82
N ALA A 91 -11.41 13.14 10.14
CA ALA A 91 -11.27 13.08 8.68
C ALA A 91 -10.87 11.67 8.19
N GLY A 92 -9.98 10.97 8.91
CA GLY A 92 -9.62 9.58 8.60
C GLY A 92 -10.80 8.60 8.63
N TYR A 93 -11.80 8.80 9.49
CA TYR A 93 -13.02 7.99 9.46
C TYR A 93 -13.90 8.33 8.27
N LEU A 94 -14.09 9.62 7.97
CA LEU A 94 -14.86 10.05 6.81
C LEU A 94 -14.25 9.52 5.51
N PHE A 95 -12.93 9.57 5.39
CA PHE A 95 -12.22 9.03 4.25
C PHE A 95 -12.29 7.49 4.14
N LEU A 96 -12.32 6.78 5.26
CA LEU A 96 -12.56 5.34 5.24
C LEU A 96 -13.95 5.01 4.70
N ILE A 97 -14.98 5.73 5.17
CA ILE A 97 -16.36 5.57 4.69
C ILE A 97 -16.43 5.89 3.20
N LEU A 98 -15.79 6.98 2.76
CA LEU A 98 -15.71 7.37 1.35
C LEU A 98 -15.07 6.28 0.48
N PHE A 99 -13.95 5.69 0.92
CA PHE A 99 -13.29 4.62 0.19
C PHE A 99 -14.16 3.35 0.10
N ILE A 100 -14.78 2.95 1.22
CA ILE A 100 -15.66 1.78 1.24
C ILE A 100 -16.87 2.00 0.34
N ALA A 101 -17.49 3.19 0.39
CA ALA A 101 -18.59 3.56 -0.48
C ALA A 101 -18.17 3.50 -1.96
N SER A 102 -17.01 4.06 -2.30
CA SER A 102 -16.43 4.01 -3.67
C SER A 102 -16.23 2.57 -4.17
N PHE A 103 -15.79 1.66 -3.30
CA PHE A 103 -15.61 0.25 -3.64
C PHE A 103 -16.95 -0.43 -3.99
N PHE A 104 -17.97 -0.27 -3.14
CA PHE A 104 -19.29 -0.88 -3.38
C PHE A 104 -20.04 -0.23 -4.53
N LEU A 105 -19.90 1.09 -4.74
CA LEU A 105 -20.45 1.76 -5.92
C LEU A 105 -19.87 1.20 -7.21
N ASN A 106 -18.58 0.86 -7.23
CA ASN A 106 -17.95 0.26 -8.41
C ASN A 106 -18.58 -1.10 -8.76
N ILE A 107 -18.81 -1.95 -7.74
CA ILE A 107 -19.51 -3.24 -7.92
C ILE A 107 -20.94 -3.03 -8.46
N TRP A 108 -21.65 -2.01 -7.96
CA TRP A 108 -23.05 -1.79 -8.34
C TRP A 108 -23.19 -1.24 -9.76
N TYR A 109 -22.39 -0.23 -10.12
CA TYR A 109 -22.49 0.44 -11.42
C TYR A 109 -21.82 -0.34 -12.57
N PHE A 110 -20.74 -1.08 -12.30
CA PHE A 110 -19.94 -1.75 -13.33
C PHE A 110 -20.06 -3.28 -13.29
N LYS A 111 -21.29 -3.78 -13.08
CA LYS A 111 -21.62 -5.19 -12.83
C LYS A 111 -21.13 -6.19 -13.90
N GLU A 112 -20.89 -5.74 -15.14
CA GLU A 112 -20.33 -6.56 -16.24
C GLU A 112 -18.79 -6.54 -16.29
N ASN A 113 -18.15 -5.57 -15.64
CA ASN A 113 -16.70 -5.34 -15.62
C ASN A 113 -16.01 -5.91 -14.37
N VAL A 114 -16.64 -6.82 -13.63
CA VAL A 114 -16.03 -7.48 -12.45
C VAL A 114 -14.78 -8.29 -12.81
N ASN A 115 -14.65 -8.65 -14.09
CA ASN A 115 -13.48 -9.26 -14.69
C ASN A 115 -12.35 -8.26 -15.00
N HIS A 116 -12.43 -7.03 -14.50
CA HIS A 116 -11.39 -6.00 -14.62
C HIS A 116 -11.01 -5.41 -13.27
N SER A 117 -9.84 -4.79 -13.21
CA SER A 117 -9.39 -4.05 -12.03
C SER A 117 -10.32 -2.88 -11.72
N PHE A 118 -10.63 -2.65 -10.44
CA PHE A 118 -11.46 -1.53 -9.99
C PHE A 118 -10.69 -0.20 -9.97
N ILE A 119 -10.30 0.30 -11.14
CA ILE A 119 -9.39 1.46 -11.30
C ILE A 119 -9.92 2.71 -10.59
N TYR A 120 -11.22 3.00 -10.66
CA TYR A 120 -11.80 4.17 -9.98
C TYR A 120 -11.73 4.05 -8.45
N SER A 121 -12.03 2.87 -7.91
CA SER A 121 -11.91 2.62 -6.47
C SER A 121 -10.44 2.69 -6.03
N PHE A 122 -9.53 2.15 -6.84
CA PHE A 122 -8.10 2.28 -6.63
C PHE A 122 -7.68 3.75 -6.58
N ALA A 123 -8.09 4.58 -7.56
CA ALA A 123 -7.81 6.00 -7.60
C ALA A 123 -8.32 6.73 -6.35
N THR A 124 -9.55 6.45 -5.91
CA THR A 124 -10.07 7.02 -4.66
C THR A 124 -9.25 6.61 -3.43
N GLY A 125 -8.82 5.34 -3.36
CA GLY A 125 -7.96 4.85 -2.29
C GLY A 125 -6.61 5.56 -2.25
N VAL A 126 -5.96 5.72 -3.41
CA VAL A 126 -4.68 6.44 -3.52
C VAL A 126 -4.83 7.90 -3.09
N LEU A 127 -5.86 8.61 -3.58
CA LEU A 127 -6.09 10.01 -3.22
C LEU A 127 -6.33 10.18 -1.72
N VAL A 128 -7.16 9.31 -1.13
CA VAL A 128 -7.43 9.32 0.31
C VAL A 128 -6.16 9.07 1.12
N VAL A 129 -5.39 8.03 0.77
CA VAL A 129 -4.14 7.71 1.47
C VAL A 129 -3.14 8.85 1.31
N MET A 130 -3.04 9.45 0.13
CA MET A 130 -2.18 10.60 -0.13
C MET A 130 -2.56 11.79 0.77
N LEU A 131 -3.83 12.18 0.81
CA LEU A 131 -4.31 13.28 1.65
C LEU A 131 -4.05 13.02 3.13
N LEU A 132 -4.33 11.82 3.64
CA LEU A 132 -4.05 11.45 5.03
C LEU A 132 -2.56 11.46 5.34
N SER A 133 -1.73 11.01 4.41
CA SER A 133 -0.28 11.04 4.57
C SER A 133 0.25 12.46 4.59
N CYS A 134 -0.29 13.36 3.76
CA CYS A 134 0.03 14.78 3.82
C CYS A 134 -0.32 15.39 5.19
N LEU A 135 -1.52 15.09 5.73
CA LEU A 135 -1.90 15.55 7.07
C LEU A 135 -0.93 15.04 8.15
N TYR A 136 -0.51 13.78 8.06
CA TYR A 136 0.48 13.21 8.95
C TYR A 136 1.85 13.91 8.85
N LEU A 137 2.32 14.19 7.62
CA LEU A 137 3.57 14.91 7.42
C LEU A 137 3.51 16.34 7.96
N VAL A 138 2.38 17.04 7.77
CA VAL A 138 2.13 18.37 8.34
C VAL A 138 2.19 18.34 9.87
N GLU A 139 1.60 17.34 10.52
CA GLU A 139 1.71 17.21 11.99
C GLU A 139 3.14 16.97 12.45
N ILE A 140 3.89 16.13 11.74
CA ILE A 140 5.30 15.88 12.09
C ILE A 140 6.12 17.16 11.96
N PHE A 141 5.99 17.87 10.85
CA PHE A 141 6.78 19.08 10.59
C PHE A 141 6.45 20.22 11.55
N ASN A 142 5.20 20.30 12.02
CA ASN A 142 4.77 21.30 12.99
C ASN A 142 4.99 20.87 14.46
N SER A 143 5.65 19.74 14.70
CA SER A 143 5.91 19.22 16.04
C SER A 143 7.40 19.12 16.34
N ASP A 144 7.76 19.06 17.62
CA ASP A 144 9.14 18.80 18.07
C ASP A 144 9.68 17.44 17.58
N LYS A 145 8.81 16.56 17.03
CA LYS A 145 9.19 15.28 16.42
C LYS A 145 9.96 15.45 15.10
N ILE A 146 10.01 16.66 14.51
CA ILE A 146 10.79 16.94 13.29
C ILE A 146 12.29 16.62 13.42
N LEU A 147 12.85 16.69 14.63
CA LEU A 147 14.28 16.36 14.82
C LEU A 147 14.58 14.86 14.69
N ASN A 148 13.57 14.01 14.88
CA ASN A 148 13.73 12.55 14.97
C ASN A 148 12.74 11.76 14.10
N PHE A 149 12.06 12.38 13.13
CA PHE A 149 11.07 11.67 12.29
C PHE A 149 11.68 10.48 11.54
N LYS A 150 12.96 10.55 11.17
CA LYS A 150 13.69 9.46 10.51
C LYS A 150 13.82 8.21 11.39
N LYS A 151 13.62 8.34 12.71
CA LYS A 151 13.63 7.22 13.66
C LYS A 151 12.25 6.58 13.83
N SER A 152 11.22 7.11 13.17
CA SER A 152 9.86 6.56 13.20
C SER A 152 9.66 5.51 12.11
N VAL A 153 9.23 4.31 12.49
CA VAL A 153 8.85 3.25 11.52
C VAL A 153 7.68 3.71 10.67
N PHE A 154 6.72 4.41 11.28
CA PHE A 154 5.50 4.87 10.59
C PHE A 154 5.83 5.87 9.49
N PHE A 155 6.83 6.73 9.70
CA PHE A 155 7.28 7.66 8.66
C PHE A 155 7.77 6.91 7.42
N TRP A 156 8.71 5.97 7.58
CA TRP A 156 9.26 5.19 6.47
C TRP A 156 8.22 4.30 5.80
N TYR A 157 7.28 3.75 6.58
CA TYR A 157 6.20 2.93 6.03
C TYR A 157 5.21 3.76 5.22
N ILE A 158 4.76 4.91 5.73
CA ILE A 158 3.88 5.82 4.99
C ILE A 158 4.57 6.33 3.72
N LEU A 159 5.87 6.66 3.80
CA LEU A 159 6.66 7.03 2.64
C LEU A 159 6.69 5.90 1.59
N GLY A 160 6.93 4.65 2.00
CA GLY A 160 6.91 3.50 1.08
C GLY A 160 5.55 3.30 0.40
N ILE A 161 4.44 3.46 1.14
CA ILE A 161 3.09 3.41 0.57
C ILE A 161 2.93 4.50 -0.51
N LEU A 162 3.32 5.75 -0.22
CA LEU A 162 3.22 6.86 -1.16
C LEU A 162 4.06 6.64 -2.41
N VAL A 163 5.32 6.22 -2.23
CA VAL A 163 6.26 5.99 -3.33
C VAL A 163 5.77 4.91 -4.29
N PHE A 164 5.05 3.89 -3.80
CA PHE A 164 4.39 2.92 -4.67
C PHE A 164 3.13 3.48 -5.33
N HIS A 165 2.16 3.91 -4.52
CA HIS A 165 0.79 4.10 -4.99
C HIS A 165 0.59 5.40 -5.79
N VAL A 166 1.29 6.48 -5.41
CA VAL A 166 1.11 7.78 -6.06
C VAL A 166 1.62 7.76 -7.51
N PRO A 167 2.80 7.21 -7.84
CA PRO A 167 3.23 7.06 -9.23
C PRO A 167 2.50 5.93 -9.98
N PHE A 168 2.06 4.88 -9.28
CA PHE A 168 1.34 3.77 -9.92
C PHE A 168 -0.03 4.18 -10.46
N LEU A 169 -0.72 5.12 -9.78
CA LEU A 169 -2.02 5.62 -10.24
C LEU A 169 -2.00 6.26 -11.64
N PRO A 170 -1.19 7.31 -11.93
CA PRO A 170 -1.13 7.90 -13.26
C PRO A 170 -0.64 6.89 -14.31
N PHE A 171 0.23 5.94 -13.93
CA PHE A 171 0.63 4.86 -14.82
C PHE A 171 -0.55 3.95 -15.22
N MET A 172 -1.35 3.52 -14.25
CA MET A 172 -2.57 2.72 -14.48
C MET A 172 -3.61 3.48 -15.32
N LEU A 173 -3.82 4.77 -15.02
CA LEU A 173 -4.72 5.62 -15.80
C LEU A 173 -4.22 5.82 -17.23
N ALA A 174 -2.92 5.97 -17.43
CA ALA A 174 -2.33 6.15 -18.75
C ALA A 174 -2.53 4.90 -19.63
N ILE A 175 -2.32 3.70 -19.10
CA ILE A 175 -2.60 2.44 -19.80
C ILE A 175 -4.08 2.37 -20.21
N ASN A 176 -4.98 2.73 -19.30
CA ASN A 176 -6.41 2.61 -19.53
C ASN A 176 -6.97 3.67 -20.50
N TRP A 177 -6.49 4.91 -20.44
CA TRP A 177 -7.04 6.03 -21.22
C TRP A 177 -6.34 6.26 -22.55
N PHE A 178 -5.04 6.04 -22.64
CA PHE A 178 -4.30 6.26 -23.89
C PHE A 178 -4.25 5.01 -24.78
N LEU A 179 -4.94 3.93 -24.41
CA LEU A 179 -4.97 2.65 -25.15
C LEU A 179 -3.56 2.17 -25.54
N ILE A 180 -2.55 2.53 -24.73
CA ILE A 180 -1.19 2.06 -24.93
C ILE A 180 -1.28 0.54 -24.80
N ARG A 181 -0.96 -0.18 -25.87
CA ARG A 181 -0.90 -1.66 -25.83
C ARG A 181 -0.14 -2.02 -24.57
N GLN A 182 -0.75 -2.84 -23.72
CA GLN A 182 -0.11 -3.33 -22.50
C GLN A 182 1.13 -4.11 -22.91
N ASP A 183 2.26 -3.43 -22.93
CA ASP A 183 3.56 -4.07 -23.03
C ASP A 183 3.84 -4.66 -21.64
N GLU A 184 3.69 -5.98 -21.54
CA GLU A 184 3.91 -6.72 -20.30
C GLU A 184 5.30 -6.46 -19.73
N SER A 185 6.30 -6.19 -20.58
CA SER A 185 7.65 -5.84 -20.13
C SER A 185 7.69 -4.47 -19.45
N ILE A 186 7.03 -3.43 -20.00
CA ILE A 186 6.97 -2.10 -19.39
C ILE A 186 6.19 -2.16 -18.06
N PHE A 187 5.05 -2.84 -18.06
CA PHE A 187 4.23 -3.02 -16.86
C PHE A 187 5.00 -3.73 -15.74
N SER A 188 5.67 -4.83 -16.07
CA SER A 188 6.52 -5.60 -15.15
C SER A 188 7.68 -4.75 -14.59
N LEU A 189 8.35 -3.96 -15.44
CA LEU A 189 9.44 -3.09 -15.04
C LEU A 189 8.98 -2.00 -14.05
N VAL A 190 7.91 -1.27 -14.39
CA VAL A 190 7.37 -0.21 -13.53
C VAL A 190 6.94 -0.77 -12.18
N LEU A 191 6.20 -1.87 -12.17
CA LEU A 191 5.80 -2.55 -10.94
C LEU A 191 7.00 -2.97 -10.09
N PHE A 192 8.04 -3.52 -10.71
CA PHE A 192 9.23 -3.95 -10.00
C PHE A 192 9.97 -2.78 -9.36
N ILE A 193 10.19 -1.67 -10.09
CA ILE A 193 10.86 -0.48 -9.55
C ILE A 193 10.09 0.11 -8.38
N LEU A 194 8.77 0.25 -8.51
CA LEU A 194 7.94 0.82 -7.44
C LEU A 194 7.95 -0.07 -6.20
N ASN A 195 7.87 -1.39 -6.36
CA ASN A 195 7.98 -2.34 -5.25
C ASN A 195 9.37 -2.29 -4.61
N PHE A 196 10.43 -2.25 -5.41
CA PHE A 196 11.80 -2.13 -4.93
C PHE A 196 11.98 -0.89 -4.05
N LEU A 197 11.51 0.27 -4.50
CA LEU A 197 11.58 1.51 -3.74
C LEU A 197 10.75 1.44 -2.45
N ALA A 198 9.52 0.91 -2.51
CA ALA A 198 8.65 0.80 -1.34
C ALA A 198 9.22 -0.16 -0.28
N HIS A 199 9.64 -1.35 -0.68
CA HIS A 199 10.26 -2.32 0.23
C HIS A 199 11.59 -1.82 0.78
N SER A 200 12.37 -1.05 0.00
CA SER A 200 13.56 -0.37 0.52
C SER A 200 13.20 0.60 1.65
N CYS A 201 12.14 1.39 1.49
CA CYS A 201 11.65 2.27 2.57
C CYS A 201 11.25 1.47 3.82
N PHE A 202 10.54 0.35 3.66
CA PHE A 202 10.13 -0.50 4.80
C PHE A 202 11.33 -1.07 5.54
N ILE A 203 12.33 -1.57 4.82
CA ILE A 203 13.56 -2.13 5.39
C ILE A 203 14.33 -1.05 6.15
N ILE A 204 14.50 0.14 5.56
CA ILE A 204 15.13 1.28 6.24
C ILE A 204 14.37 1.62 7.53
N GLY A 205 13.03 1.66 7.46
CA GLY A 205 12.17 1.87 8.62
C GLY A 205 12.40 0.84 9.73
N PHE A 206 12.50 -0.44 9.39
CA PHE A 206 12.76 -1.49 10.38
C PHE A 206 14.17 -1.41 10.99
N ILE A 207 15.19 -1.06 10.20
CA ILE A 207 16.58 -1.00 10.66
C ILE A 207 16.86 0.23 11.52
N TRP A 208 16.43 1.41 11.07
CA TRP A 208 16.72 2.69 11.74
C TRP A 208 15.71 3.10 12.80
N SER A 209 14.62 2.35 12.95
CA SER A 209 13.65 2.68 13.98
C SER A 209 14.19 2.46 15.39
N GLU A 210 13.88 3.42 16.25
CA GLU A 210 14.19 3.36 17.68
C GLU A 210 12.88 3.36 18.47
N LYS A 211 12.74 2.41 19.41
CA LYS A 211 11.51 2.21 20.21
C LYS A 211 11.03 3.49 20.91
N LYS A 212 11.95 4.41 21.27
CA LYS A 212 11.67 5.67 21.96
C LYS A 212 10.87 6.69 21.13
N TYR A 213 10.93 6.63 19.79
CA TYR A 213 10.37 7.66 18.89
C TYR A 213 9.11 7.24 18.14
N ASN A 214 8.52 6.10 18.50
CA ASN A 214 7.42 5.46 17.78
C ASN A 214 6.08 5.52 18.56
N TYR A 215 5.83 6.60 19.31
CA TYR A 215 4.60 6.84 20.08
C TYR A 215 3.72 7.92 19.44
#